data_AF-A0A059CUB7-F1
#
_entry.id   AF-A0A059CUB7-F1
#
_cell.length_a   1.000
_cell.length_b   1.000
_cell.length_c   1.000
_cell.angle_alpha   90.00
_cell.angle_beta   90.00
_cell.angle_gamma   90.00
#
_symmetry.space_group_name_H-M   'P 1'
#
loop_
_entity.id
_entity.type
_entity.pdbx_description
1 polymer ?
#
loop_
_entity_poly.entity_id
_entity_poly.type
_entity_poly.pdbx_seq_one_letter_code
_entity_poly.pdbx_strand_id
1 'polypeptide(L)' 'MDGGAQYNPRTVEEVFRDFKGRRAGMIKALTTEVEEFYQQCDPENENLCLYGFPSE' A
#
# COMPACT_ATOMS: atom_id res chain seq x y z
N MET A 1 8.17 -16.24 0.75
CA MET A 1 7.27 -15.51 -0.17
C MET A 1 6.01 -16.35 -0.31
N ASP A 2 5.07 -16.16 0.60
CA ASP A 2 3.76 -16.82 0.50
C ASP A 2 2.92 -16.02 -0.49
N GLY A 3 2.69 -16.63 -1.65
CA GLY A 3 1.80 -16.10 -2.69
C GLY A 3 0.38 -16.09 -2.17
N GLY A 4 -0.02 -14.96 -1.57
CA GLY A 4 -1.40 -14.69 -1.20
C GLY A 4 -2.30 -14.99 -2.39
N ALA A 5 -3.41 -15.69 -2.12
CA ALA A 5 -4.42 -16.10 -3.08
C ALA A 5 -4.66 -15.03 -4.16
N GLN A 6 -4.79 -15.45 -5.42
CA GLN A 6 -4.90 -14.60 -6.60
C GLN A 6 -6.12 -13.67 -6.51
N TYR A 7 -5.99 -12.56 -5.78
CA TYR A 7 -6.95 -11.48 -5.75
C TYR A 7 -6.84 -10.77 -7.11
N ASN A 8 -7.71 -11.15 -8.03
CA ASN A 8 -7.71 -10.67 -9.40
C ASN A 8 -9.07 -10.02 -9.68
N PRO A 9 -9.26 -8.73 -9.33
CA PRO A 9 -10.49 -8.01 -9.61
C PRO A 9 -10.77 -8.00 -11.12
N ARG A 10 -12.00 -8.34 -11.53
CA ARG A 10 -12.35 -8.52 -12.95
C ARG A 10 -13.40 -7.53 -13.45
N THR A 11 -14.11 -6.85 -12.55
CA THR A 11 -15.04 -5.77 -12.90
C THR A 11 -14.43 -4.39 -12.68
N VAL A 12 -15.00 -3.37 -13.33
CA VAL A 12 -14.56 -1.97 -13.15
C VAL A 12 -14.74 -1.54 -11.69
N GLU A 13 -15.85 -1.95 -11.06
CA GLU A 13 -16.16 -1.62 -9.68
C GLU A 13 -15.16 -2.27 -8.70
N GLU A 14 -14.75 -3.52 -8.97
CA GLU A 14 -13.75 -4.23 -8.18
C GLU A 14 -12.37 -3.58 -8.33
N VAL A 15 -11.95 -3.25 -9.55
CA VAL A 15 -10.67 -2.58 -9.82
C VAL A 15 -10.65 -1.19 -9.18
N PHE A 16 -11.73 -0.43 -9.30
CA PHE A 16 -11.79 0.90 -8.69
C PHE A 16 -11.80 0.84 -7.16
N ARG A 17 -12.45 -0.17 -6.58
CA ARG A 17 -12.40 -0.41 -5.12
C ARG A 17 -10.99 -0.74 -4.65
N ASP A 18 -10.30 -1.64 -5.33
CA ASP A 18 -8.90 -1.98 -5.05
C ASP A 18 -8.01 -0.73 -5.13
N PHE A 19 -8.12 0.04 -6.23
CA PHE A 19 -7.39 1.30 -6.38
C PHE A 19 -7.64 2.27 -5.22
N LYS A 20 -8.91 2.46 -4.82
CA LYS A 20 -9.23 3.37 -3.71
C LYS A 20 -8.60 2.92 -2.39
N GLY A 21 -8.66 1.63 -2.06
CA GLY A 21 -8.06 1.09 -0.82
C GLY A 21 -6.56 1.32 -0.79
N ARG A 22 -5.86 0.95 -1.88
CA ARG A 22 -4.42 1.17 -2.00
C ARG A 22 -4.05 2.65 -1.88
N ARG A 23 -4.81 3.52 -2.55
CA ARG A 23 -4.63 4.98 -2.48
C ARG A 23 -4.86 5.51 -1.06
N ALA A 24 -5.86 5.00 -0.34
CA ALA A 24 -6.13 5.40 1.04
C ALA A 24 -4.94 5.08 1.95
N GLY A 25 -4.41 3.85 1.88
CA GLY A 25 -3.21 3.45 2.61
C GLY A 25 -1.99 4.32 2.29
N MET A 26 -1.75 4.61 1.01
CA MET A 26 -0.67 5.51 0.61
C MET A 26 -0.84 6.94 1.17
N ILE A 27 -2.06 7.48 1.15
CA ILE A 27 -2.33 8.81 1.71
C ILE A 27 -2.10 8.81 3.21
N LYS A 28 -2.56 7.78 3.92
CA LYS A 28 -2.38 7.64 5.36
C LYS A 28 -0.90 7.64 5.73
N ALA A 29 -0.10 6.81 5.07
CA ALA A 29 1.37 6.76 5.26
C ALA A 29 2.06 8.11 4.99
N LEU A 30 1.59 8.85 3.98
CA LEU A 30 2.18 10.15 3.59
C LEU A 30 1.57 11.36 4.33
N THR A 31 0.60 11.16 5.21
CA THR A 31 -0.07 12.24 5.95
C THR A 31 -0.21 11.90 7.43
N THR A 32 -1.22 11.13 7.81
CA THR A 32 -1.55 10.79 9.20
C THR A 32 -0.42 10.04 9.91
N GLU A 33 0.27 9.14 9.21
CA GLU A 33 1.30 8.25 9.75
C GLU A 33 2.71 8.62 9.24
N VAL A 34 2.90 9.88 8.84
CA VAL A 34 4.16 10.33 8.21
C VAL A 34 5.39 10.16 9.10
N GLU A 35 5.26 10.31 10.41
CA GLU A 35 6.38 10.11 11.35
C GLU A 35 6.82 8.65 11.40
N GLU A 36 5.85 7.72 11.46
CA GLU A 36 6.13 6.28 11.44
C GLU A 36 6.72 5.85 10.10
N PHE A 37 6.13 6.31 8.99
CA PHE A 37 6.65 6.04 7.66
C PHE A 37 8.09 6.55 7.50
N TYR A 38 8.39 7.76 7.95
CA TYR A 38 9.73 8.35 7.86
C TYR A 38 10.77 7.53 8.65
N GLN A 39 10.43 7.04 9.85
CA GLN A 39 11.32 6.20 10.66
C GLN A 39 11.65 4.86 9.99
N GLN A 40 10.73 4.32 9.19
CA GLN A 40 10.96 3.08 8.44
C GLN A 40 11.82 3.29 7.19
N CYS A 41 11.94 4.53 6.69
CA CYS A 41 12.75 4.89 5.52
C CYS A 41 14.24 5.15 5.87
N ASP A 42 14.85 4.26 6.64
CA ASP A 42 16.28 4.36 7.00
C ASP A 42 17.17 4.28 5.73
N PRO A 43 18.02 5.29 5.46
CA PRO A 43 18.92 5.30 4.31
C PRO A 43 19.94 4.15 4.27
N GLU A 44 20.23 3.50 5.39
CA GLU A 44 21.14 2.36 5.45
C GLU A 44 20.48 1.07 4.92
N ASN A 45 19.14 1.05 4.78
CA ASN A 45 18.42 -0.06 4.15
C ASN A 45 18.39 0.11 2.62
N GLU A 46 18.71 -0.96 1.90
CA GLU A 46 18.73 -0.93 0.44
C GLU A 46 17.32 -1.12 -0.17
N ASN A 47 17.01 -0.33 -1.20
CA ASN A 47 15.86 -0.53 -2.12
C ASN A 47 14.48 -0.64 -1.45
N LEU A 48 14.18 0.24 -0.50
CA LEU A 48 12.86 0.31 0.13
C LEU A 48 11.76 0.77 -0.84
N CYS A 49 10.57 0.20 -0.68
CA CYS A 49 9.35 0.56 -1.43
C CYS A 49 8.16 0.72 -0.47
N LEU A 50 7.30 1.69 -0.75
CA LEU A 50 6.01 1.84 -0.09
C LEU A 50 4.91 1.12 -0.90
N TYR A 51 4.16 0.23 -0.25
CA TYR A 51 3.05 -0.50 -0.87
C TYR A 51 1.72 -0.17 -0.19
N GLY A 52 0.74 0.25 -0.99
CA GLY A 52 -0.67 0.33 -0.57
C GLY A 52 -1.37 -1.02 -0.77
N PHE A 53 -2.02 -1.51 0.28
CA PHE A 53 -2.86 -2.71 0.24
C PHE A 53 -4.34 -2.34 0.05
N PRO A 54 -5.15 -3.20 -0.58
CA PRO A 54 -6.55 -2.90 -0.86
C PRO A 54 -7.47 -2.92 0.37
N SER A 55 -6.96 -3.33 1.54
CA SER A 55 -7.70 -3.51 2.79
C SER A 55 -7.61 -2.34 3.77
N GLU A 56 -7.01 -1.21 3.37
CA GLU A 56 -7.05 0.05 4.13
C GLU A 56 -8.39 0.77 3.98
#